data_AF-H9FIP5-F1
#
_entry.id   AF-H9FIP5-F1
#
_cell.length_a   1.000
_cell.length_b   1.000
_cell.length_c   1.000
_cell.angle_alpha   90.00
_cell.angle_beta   90.00
_cell.angle_gamma   90.00
#
_symmetry.space_group_name_H-M   'P 1'
#
loop_
_entity.id
_entity.type
_entity.pdbx_description
1 polymer ?
#
loop_
_entity_poly.entity_id
_entity_poly.type
_entity_poly.pdbx_seq_one_letter_code
_entity_poly.pdbx_strand_id
1 'polypeptide(L)'
;EFPAALLPLAGLEELYLSRNQLTSVPSLISGLGRLLTLWLDNNRIRYLPDSIVELTGLEELVLQGNQIAVLPDNFGQLSRVGLWKIKDNPLIQPPYEVCMKGIPYIAAYQKELAHSQPAVQPRLKLLLMGHKAAGKTLLCHCLTEERVEGCPGGGDKEKCYPPSPPPVSKGIEVTSWTADASRGLRFIVYDLAGDESYEVIQPFFLSPGALYVLVVNLATYEPRRFSTTVGSFLHRVGARVPHAVVCIVGTHADLCGERELEEKCLDIHRQIALQEKHDAEGLSRLAQVVDEALARDFELRSASPHAAYYGVSDKNLRRRKAHFQYLLNHRLQILSPVLPVSCRDPRHLQRLRDKLLSVAEHREIFPNLHRVLPRSWQVLEELHFQPPQAQRLWLSWWDSARLGLQAGLTEDRLQSALSYLHESGKLLYFEDSPALKEHVFHNLTRLIDILNVFFQRD
;
A
#
# COMPACT_ATOMS: atom_id res chain seq x y z
N GLU A 1 21.14 25.50 8.99
CA GLU A 1 21.70 24.42 9.84
C GLU A 1 21.37 24.68 11.31
N PHE A 2 21.45 23.68 12.18
CA PHE A 2 21.18 23.86 13.61
C PHE A 2 22.27 24.74 14.26
N PRO A 3 21.92 25.72 15.10
CA PRO A 3 22.90 26.62 15.70
C PRO A 3 23.70 25.90 16.80
N ALA A 4 24.85 25.33 16.43
CA ALA A 4 25.70 24.55 17.35
C ALA A 4 26.16 25.34 18.59
N ALA A 5 26.23 26.67 18.50
CA ALA A 5 26.58 27.54 19.62
C ALA A 5 25.58 27.49 20.79
N LEU A 6 24.37 26.96 20.59
CA LEU A 6 23.38 26.81 21.67
C LEU A 6 23.64 25.58 22.55
N LEU A 7 24.32 24.56 22.01
CA LEU A 7 24.52 23.26 22.67
C LEU A 7 25.29 23.33 24.01
N PRO A 8 26.25 24.24 24.23
CA PRO A 8 26.93 24.39 25.53
C PRO A 8 26.09 25.07 26.61
N LEU A 9 24.91 25.61 26.28
CA LEU A 9 24.08 26.38 27.21
C LEU A 9 23.27 25.45 28.13
N ALA A 10 23.94 24.80 29.09
CA ALA A 10 23.32 23.85 30.02
C ALA A 10 22.17 24.43 30.88
N GLY A 11 22.06 25.77 30.95
CA GLY A 11 20.98 26.48 31.63
C GLY A 11 19.76 26.81 30.77
N LEU A 12 19.73 26.41 29.50
CA LEU A 12 18.63 26.73 28.60
C LEU A 12 17.38 25.91 28.93
N GLU A 13 16.26 26.59 29.17
CA GLU A 13 14.98 25.98 29.53
C GLU A 13 13.99 25.94 28.35
N GLU A 14 14.01 26.95 27.49
CA GLU A 14 13.10 27.05 26.35
C GLU A 14 13.87 27.28 25.05
N LEU A 15 13.55 26.49 24.03
CA LEU A 15 14.15 26.59 22.69
C LEU A 15 13.09 26.54 21.60
N TYR A 16 12.90 27.67 20.92
CA TYR A 16 11.97 27.83 19.79
C TYR A 16 12.74 27.96 18.48
N LEU A 17 12.58 26.97 17.59
CA LEU A 17 13.21 26.91 16.27
C LEU A 17 12.20 26.58 15.16
N SER A 18 10.92 26.91 15.39
CA SER A 18 9.81 26.76 14.46
C SER A 18 10.03 27.51 13.13
N ARG A 19 9.49 26.97 12.03
CA ARG A 19 9.46 27.58 10.69
C ARG A 19 10.84 27.91 10.11
N ASN A 20 11.81 27.02 10.34
CA ASN A 20 13.15 27.11 9.77
C ASN A 20 13.35 26.05 8.66
N GLN A 21 14.58 25.93 8.16
CA GLN A 21 14.96 24.93 7.17
C GLN A 21 15.87 23.84 7.79
N LEU A 22 15.64 23.50 9.05
CA LEU A 22 16.45 22.50 9.74
C LEU A 22 16.19 21.11 9.13
N THR A 23 17.26 20.42 8.76
CA THR A 23 17.20 19.06 8.20
C THR A 23 17.49 17.97 9.24
N SER A 24 18.15 18.34 10.33
CA SER A 24 18.53 17.43 11.42
C SER A 24 18.66 18.21 12.74
N VAL A 25 18.58 17.47 13.84
CA VAL A 25 18.90 17.94 15.19
C VAL A 25 20.17 17.21 15.63
N PRO A 26 21.21 17.91 16.12
CA PRO A 26 22.46 17.28 16.51
C PRO A 26 22.29 16.40 17.75
N SER A 27 23.05 15.31 17.83
CA SER A 27 23.04 14.40 19.00
C SER A 27 23.48 15.08 20.30
N LEU A 28 24.28 16.14 20.21
CA LEU A 28 24.68 16.95 21.36
C LEU A 28 23.54 17.73 22.03
N ILE A 29 22.30 17.68 21.50
CA ILE A 29 21.15 18.35 22.11
C ILE A 29 20.86 17.86 23.54
N SER A 30 21.28 16.64 23.90
CA SER A 30 21.14 16.14 25.27
C SER A 30 21.98 16.89 26.31
N GLY A 31 22.96 17.69 25.88
CA GLY A 31 23.67 18.63 26.75
C GLY A 31 22.76 19.71 27.37
N LEU A 32 21.58 19.94 26.78
CA LEU A 32 20.55 20.85 27.29
C LEU A 32 19.66 20.16 28.33
N GLY A 33 20.25 19.56 29.37
CA GLY A 33 19.54 18.74 30.35
C GLY A 33 18.46 19.47 31.18
N ARG A 34 18.38 20.80 31.11
CA ARG A 34 17.35 21.64 31.76
C ARG A 34 16.22 22.08 30.83
N LEU A 35 16.23 21.62 29.57
CA LEU A 35 15.24 22.03 28.59
C LEU A 35 13.86 21.48 28.98
N LEU A 36 12.89 22.39 29.09
CA LEU A 36 11.47 22.12 29.34
C LEU A 36 10.66 22.22 28.04
N THR A 37 11.00 23.17 27.18
CA THR A 37 10.24 23.46 25.96
C THR A 37 11.11 23.37 24.71
N LEU A 38 10.74 22.51 23.76
CA LEU A 38 11.40 22.37 22.47
C LEU A 38 10.40 22.41 21.32
N TRP A 39 10.42 23.51 20.55
CA TRP A 39 9.57 23.68 19.38
C TRP A 39 10.38 23.69 18.09
N LEU A 40 10.06 22.76 17.19
CA LEU A 40 10.75 22.51 15.92
C LEU A 40 9.75 22.35 14.76
N ASP A 41 8.51 22.86 14.88
CA ASP A 41 7.50 22.71 13.85
C ASP A 41 7.88 23.40 12.53
N ASN A 42 7.31 22.90 11.43
CA ASN A 42 7.45 23.44 10.08
C ASN A 42 8.94 23.55 9.65
N ASN A 43 9.69 22.47 9.86
CA ASN A 43 11.07 22.31 9.41
C ASN A 43 11.16 21.17 8.38
N ARG A 44 12.36 20.68 8.06
CA ARG A 44 12.61 19.55 7.14
C ARG A 44 13.33 18.39 7.83
N ILE A 45 13.08 18.21 9.13
CA ILE A 45 13.77 17.22 9.95
C ILE A 45 13.32 15.83 9.52
N ARG A 46 14.28 14.98 9.13
CA ARG A 46 14.01 13.58 8.72
C ARG A 46 14.15 12.58 9.86
N TYR A 47 15.07 12.86 10.78
CA TYR A 47 15.42 11.98 11.89
C TYR A 47 15.62 12.81 13.15
N LEU A 48 15.15 12.29 14.28
CA LEU A 48 15.54 12.78 15.60
C LEU A 48 16.75 11.96 16.07
N PRO A 49 17.73 12.58 16.75
CA PRO A 49 18.84 11.84 17.33
C PRO A 49 18.33 11.00 18.50
N ASP A 50 18.94 9.84 18.73
CA ASP A 50 18.55 8.95 19.85
C ASP A 50 18.69 9.65 21.20
N SER A 51 19.67 10.54 21.34
CA SER A 51 19.91 11.33 22.55
C SER A 51 18.79 12.30 22.90
N ILE A 52 17.81 12.57 22.02
CA ILE A 52 16.67 13.42 22.36
C ILE A 52 15.86 12.85 23.54
N VAL A 53 15.86 11.53 23.73
CA VAL A 53 15.15 10.86 24.83
C VAL A 53 15.79 11.11 26.19
N GLU A 54 17.05 11.57 26.21
CA GLU A 54 17.79 11.92 27.43
C GLU A 54 17.27 13.24 28.06
N LEU A 55 16.49 14.03 27.31
CA LEU A 55 15.83 15.25 27.80
C LEU A 55 14.63 14.93 28.70
N THR A 56 14.86 14.19 29.77
CA THR A 56 13.81 13.68 30.69
C THR A 56 12.99 14.76 31.39
N GLY A 57 13.49 16.00 31.41
CA GLY A 57 12.80 17.18 31.94
C GLY A 57 11.79 17.83 30.98
N LEU A 58 11.75 17.43 29.72
CA LEU A 58 10.94 18.09 28.69
C LEU A 58 9.44 17.98 29.00
N GLU A 59 8.74 19.11 28.94
CA GLU A 59 7.30 19.26 29.17
C GLU A 59 6.54 19.58 27.87
N GLU A 60 7.20 20.25 26.92
CA GLU A 60 6.62 20.58 25.62
C GLU A 60 7.54 20.16 24.46
N LEU A 61 6.98 19.37 23.54
CA LEU A 61 7.65 18.92 22.33
C LEU A 61 6.75 19.08 21.10
N VAL A 62 7.15 20.01 20.23
CA VAL A 62 6.40 20.32 18.99
C VAL A 62 7.26 20.00 17.76
N LEU A 63 6.83 19.03 16.98
CA LEU A 63 7.50 18.47 15.80
C LEU A 63 6.62 18.49 14.54
N GLN A 64 5.46 19.16 14.58
CA GLN A 64 4.49 19.17 13.48
C GLN A 64 5.09 19.69 12.16
N GLY A 65 4.72 19.11 11.02
CA GLY A 65 5.14 19.59 9.71
C GLY A 65 6.62 19.37 9.42
N ASN A 66 7.11 18.16 9.71
CA ASN A 66 8.47 17.70 9.42
C ASN A 66 8.43 16.46 8.50
N GLN A 67 9.56 15.79 8.30
CA GLN A 67 9.70 14.59 7.46
C GLN A 67 10.08 13.36 8.29
N ILE A 68 9.64 13.30 9.55
CA ILE A 68 10.01 12.24 10.49
C ILE A 68 9.25 10.96 10.15
N ALA A 69 9.99 9.91 9.81
CA ALA A 69 9.43 8.59 9.54
C ALA A 69 9.52 7.66 10.76
N VAL A 70 10.55 7.80 11.58
CA VAL A 70 10.81 6.91 12.73
C VAL A 70 11.14 7.75 13.97
N LEU A 71 10.53 7.39 15.11
CA LEU A 71 10.93 7.93 16.41
C LEU A 71 12.01 7.05 17.07
N PRO A 72 12.98 7.65 17.79
CA PRO A 72 13.99 6.92 18.54
C PRO A 72 13.41 5.89 19.50
N ASP A 73 14.20 4.85 19.77
CA ASP A 73 13.87 3.88 20.81
C ASP A 73 13.83 4.52 22.20
N ASN A 74 13.07 3.91 23.11
CA ASN A 74 12.86 4.43 24.47
C ASN A 74 12.28 5.86 24.53
N PHE A 75 11.51 6.27 23.51
CA PHE A 75 10.85 7.58 23.47
C PHE A 75 9.94 7.82 24.70
N GLY A 76 9.51 6.74 25.35
CA GLY A 76 8.81 6.77 26.64
C GLY A 76 9.56 7.44 27.81
N GLN A 77 10.88 7.65 27.70
CA GLN A 77 11.64 8.40 28.72
C GLN A 77 11.17 9.86 28.84
N LEU A 78 10.62 10.43 27.77
CA LEU A 78 9.98 11.76 27.74
C LEU A 78 8.58 11.76 28.38
N SER A 79 8.44 11.06 29.50
CA SER A 79 7.16 10.86 30.20
C SER A 79 6.53 12.13 30.77
N ARG A 80 7.31 13.21 30.90
CA ARG A 80 6.87 14.52 31.41
C ARG A 80 6.24 15.43 30.35
N VAL A 81 6.33 15.06 29.07
CA VAL A 81 5.78 15.89 27.99
C VAL A 81 4.25 15.89 28.06
N GLY A 82 3.69 17.02 28.47
CA GLY A 82 2.25 17.27 28.45
C GLY A 82 1.79 17.82 27.10
N LEU A 83 2.58 18.70 26.48
CA LEU A 83 2.27 19.27 25.16
C LEU A 83 3.04 18.52 24.08
N TRP A 84 2.35 17.62 23.38
CA TRP A 84 2.91 16.85 22.28
C TRP A 84 2.22 17.15 20.95
N LYS A 85 2.98 17.52 19.91
CA LYS A 85 2.45 17.75 18.55
C LYS A 85 3.38 17.16 17.50
N ILE A 86 2.90 16.17 16.74
CA ILE A 86 3.68 15.51 15.67
C ILE A 86 2.92 15.36 14.34
N LYS A 87 1.78 16.04 14.18
CA LYS A 87 0.99 15.98 12.94
C LYS A 87 1.82 16.32 11.71
N ASP A 88 1.34 15.91 10.53
CA ASP A 88 2.00 16.23 9.26
C ASP A 88 3.46 15.71 9.19
N ASN A 89 3.66 14.46 9.56
CA ASN A 89 4.92 13.69 9.42
C ASN A 89 4.61 12.31 8.80
N PRO A 90 5.48 11.76 7.92
CA PRO A 90 5.30 10.46 7.28
C PRO A 90 5.66 9.28 8.22
N LEU A 91 5.04 9.22 9.41
CA LEU A 91 5.36 8.26 10.47
C LEU A 91 5.09 6.81 10.07
N ILE A 92 6.15 6.00 10.06
CA ILE A 92 6.13 4.56 9.83
C ILE A 92 6.17 3.82 11.19
N GLN A 93 7.06 4.24 12.09
CA GLN A 93 7.29 3.57 13.37
C GLN A 93 7.67 4.56 14.48
N PRO A 94 6.87 4.71 15.55
CA PRO A 94 5.55 4.15 15.75
C PRO A 94 4.53 4.65 14.71
N PRO A 95 3.44 3.91 14.48
CA PRO A 95 2.37 4.31 13.57
C PRO A 95 1.76 5.65 13.97
N TYR A 96 1.24 6.39 12.99
CA TYR A 96 0.65 7.71 13.20
C TYR A 96 -0.38 7.74 14.34
N GLU A 97 -1.25 6.73 14.47
CA GLU A 97 -2.28 6.75 15.52
C GLU A 97 -1.70 6.54 16.93
N VAL A 98 -0.62 5.77 17.06
CA VAL A 98 0.07 5.59 18.35
C VAL A 98 0.69 6.92 18.77
N CYS A 99 1.34 7.60 17.83
CA CYS A 99 1.93 8.90 18.06
C CYS A 99 0.88 9.95 18.46
N MET A 100 -0.32 9.91 17.85
CA MET A 100 -1.40 10.85 18.19
C MET A 100 -1.96 10.68 19.61
N LYS A 101 -1.83 9.50 20.23
CA LYS A 101 -2.27 9.25 21.62
C LYS A 101 -1.28 9.76 22.68
N GLY A 102 -0.06 10.12 22.28
CA GLY A 102 0.96 10.69 23.15
C GLY A 102 2.06 9.71 23.56
N ILE A 103 3.04 10.24 24.28
CA ILE A 103 4.30 9.55 24.62
C ILE A 103 4.10 8.26 25.44
N PRO A 104 3.18 8.17 26.41
CA PRO A 104 2.95 6.91 27.14
C PRO A 104 2.53 5.74 26.24
N TYR A 105 1.77 6.03 25.17
CA TYR A 105 1.33 5.00 24.22
C TYR A 105 2.45 4.59 23.27
N ILE A 106 3.31 5.53 22.89
CA ILE A 106 4.55 5.24 22.16
C ILE A 106 5.44 4.31 23.01
N ALA A 107 5.58 4.60 24.30
CA ALA A 107 6.35 3.78 25.23
C ALA A 107 5.79 2.34 25.30
N ALA A 108 4.47 2.21 25.47
CA ALA A 108 3.81 0.90 25.49
C ALA A 108 4.01 0.14 24.17
N TYR A 109 3.88 0.82 23.04
CA TYR A 109 4.11 0.24 21.72
C TYR A 109 5.56 -0.24 21.55
N GLN A 110 6.55 0.57 21.91
CA GLN A 110 7.97 0.21 21.83
C GLN A 110 8.32 -0.94 22.78
N LYS A 111 7.73 -0.94 23.98
CA LYS A 111 7.90 -2.02 24.96
C LYS A 111 7.28 -3.32 24.44
N GLU A 112 6.10 -3.27 23.84
CA GLU A 112 5.50 -4.41 23.15
C GLU A 112 6.38 -4.87 21.99
N LEU A 113 6.94 -3.96 21.20
CA LEU A 113 7.79 -4.25 20.05
C LEU A 113 9.10 -4.93 20.48
N ALA A 114 9.70 -4.51 21.60
CA ALA A 114 10.89 -5.13 22.18
C ALA A 114 10.67 -6.58 22.65
N HIS A 115 9.42 -6.93 23.00
CA HIS A 115 9.03 -8.30 23.34
C HIS A 115 8.40 -9.05 22.15
N SER A 116 8.13 -8.37 21.04
CA SER A 116 7.53 -8.95 19.84
C SER A 116 8.64 -9.53 18.97
N GLN A 117 8.46 -10.76 18.50
CA GLN A 117 9.34 -11.29 17.46
C GLN A 117 8.97 -10.59 16.14
N PRO A 118 9.95 -10.34 15.23
CA PRO A 118 9.64 -9.89 13.87
C PRO A 118 8.58 -10.80 13.26
N ALA A 119 7.67 -10.24 12.47
CA ALA A 119 6.54 -10.98 11.90
C ALA A 119 7.04 -12.32 11.33
N VAL A 120 6.54 -13.43 11.88
CA VAL A 120 7.07 -14.78 11.63
C VAL A 120 7.04 -15.11 10.13
N GLN A 121 6.15 -14.47 9.35
CA GLN A 121 6.12 -14.49 7.89
C GLN A 121 5.47 -13.21 7.33
N PRO A 122 6.22 -12.26 6.72
CA PRO A 122 5.63 -11.10 6.07
C PRO A 122 4.72 -11.54 4.90
N ARG A 123 3.65 -10.76 4.66
CA ARG A 123 2.66 -11.09 3.62
C ARG A 123 2.48 -9.94 2.65
N LEU A 124 2.40 -10.26 1.36
CA LEU A 124 2.11 -9.29 0.31
C LEU A 124 0.90 -9.73 -0.51
N LYS A 125 -0.03 -8.82 -0.71
CA LYS A 125 -1.16 -9.03 -1.61
C LYS A 125 -0.70 -8.79 -3.05
N LEU A 126 -0.87 -9.80 -3.91
CA LEU A 126 -0.55 -9.73 -5.34
C LEU A 126 -1.83 -9.88 -6.15
N LEU A 127 -2.14 -8.93 -7.04
CA LEU A 127 -3.32 -8.99 -7.89
C LEU A 127 -2.93 -9.23 -9.35
N LEU A 128 -3.37 -10.34 -9.92
CA LEU A 128 -3.25 -10.63 -11.35
C LEU A 128 -4.46 -10.05 -12.08
N MET A 129 -4.20 -9.15 -13.03
CA MET A 129 -5.24 -8.46 -13.80
C MET A 129 -4.89 -8.50 -15.28
N GLY A 130 -5.89 -8.44 -16.17
CA GLY A 130 -5.68 -8.51 -17.61
C GLY A 130 -6.87 -9.11 -18.36
N HIS A 131 -6.88 -8.99 -19.68
CA HIS A 131 -8.00 -9.39 -20.53
C HIS A 131 -8.30 -10.91 -20.49
N LYS A 132 -9.50 -11.31 -20.93
CA LYS A 132 -9.87 -12.72 -21.13
C LYS A 132 -8.84 -13.38 -22.06
N ALA A 133 -8.40 -14.59 -21.71
CA ALA A 133 -7.32 -15.31 -22.40
C ALA A 133 -5.90 -14.68 -22.37
N ALA A 134 -5.64 -13.70 -21.50
CA ALA A 134 -4.27 -13.19 -21.28
C ALA A 134 -3.30 -14.23 -20.67
N GLY A 135 -3.80 -15.37 -20.20
CA GLY A 135 -2.97 -16.43 -19.58
C GLY A 135 -2.75 -16.26 -18.07
N LYS A 136 -3.61 -15.49 -17.38
CA LYS A 136 -3.50 -15.22 -15.93
C LYS A 136 -3.48 -16.48 -15.06
N THR A 137 -4.48 -17.35 -15.21
CA THR A 137 -4.62 -18.58 -14.43
C THR A 137 -3.46 -19.54 -14.66
N LEU A 138 -2.98 -19.62 -15.91
CA LEU A 138 -1.83 -20.45 -16.26
C LEU A 138 -0.53 -19.87 -15.67
N LEU A 139 -0.34 -18.55 -15.70
CA LEU A 139 0.76 -17.88 -15.02
C LEU A 139 0.71 -18.09 -13.51
N CYS A 140 -0.47 -18.00 -12.90
CA CYS A 140 -0.69 -18.22 -11.46
C CYS A 140 -0.29 -19.65 -11.06
N HIS A 141 -0.73 -20.65 -11.82
CA HIS A 141 -0.37 -22.05 -11.60
C HIS A 141 1.14 -22.27 -11.72
N CYS A 142 1.77 -21.71 -12.76
CA CYS A 142 3.21 -21.80 -12.93
C CYS A 142 4.02 -21.07 -11.84
N LEU A 143 3.47 -19.99 -11.26
CA LEU A 143 4.10 -19.28 -10.14
C LEU A 143 3.97 -20.03 -8.82
N THR A 144 2.85 -20.72 -8.58
CA THR A 144 2.55 -21.44 -7.33
C THR A 144 3.20 -22.82 -7.24
N GLU A 145 3.39 -23.52 -8.35
CA GLU A 145 4.10 -24.80 -8.35
C GLU A 145 5.61 -24.61 -8.13
N GLU A 146 6.08 -24.88 -6.91
CA GLU A 146 7.49 -25.16 -6.65
C GLU A 146 7.83 -26.52 -7.27
N ARG A 147 8.57 -26.53 -8.39
CA ARG A 147 9.17 -27.78 -8.87
C ARG A 147 10.24 -28.19 -7.87
N VAL A 148 10.01 -29.29 -7.17
CA VAL A 148 11.02 -30.00 -6.40
C VAL A 148 12.12 -30.45 -7.36
N GLU A 149 13.23 -29.72 -7.43
CA GLU A 149 14.45 -30.21 -8.06
C GLU A 149 15.01 -31.34 -7.17
N GLY A 150 14.62 -32.58 -7.45
CA GLY A 150 15.01 -33.72 -6.62
C GLY A 150 14.48 -35.07 -7.09
N CYS A 151 14.58 -35.39 -8.38
CA CYS A 151 14.47 -36.78 -8.84
C CYS A 151 15.78 -37.19 -9.55
N PRO A 152 16.62 -38.05 -8.95
CA PRO A 152 17.73 -38.66 -9.63
C PRO A 152 17.22 -39.84 -10.46
N GLY A 153 17.04 -39.64 -11.75
CA GLY A 153 16.64 -40.72 -12.66
C GLY A 153 16.54 -40.21 -14.09
N GLY A 154 17.46 -40.66 -14.95
CA GLY A 154 17.60 -40.20 -16.33
C GLY A 154 16.49 -40.68 -17.28
N GLY A 155 16.49 -40.06 -18.46
CA GLY A 155 15.68 -40.45 -19.61
C GLY A 155 14.45 -39.57 -19.81
N ASP A 156 14.39 -38.92 -20.98
CA ASP A 156 13.22 -38.28 -21.60
C ASP A 156 12.84 -36.85 -21.17
N LYS A 157 13.60 -35.89 -21.71
CA LYS A 157 13.42 -34.43 -21.61
C LYS A 157 12.27 -33.85 -22.46
N GLU A 158 11.19 -34.58 -22.76
CA GLU A 158 10.19 -34.11 -23.75
C GLU A 158 8.72 -34.10 -23.32
N LYS A 159 8.38 -34.33 -22.04
CA LYS A 159 6.99 -34.17 -21.56
C LYS A 159 6.93 -33.49 -20.21
N CYS A 160 7.09 -32.17 -20.20
CA CYS A 160 6.85 -31.34 -19.02
C CYS A 160 5.53 -30.57 -19.16
N TYR A 161 4.41 -31.30 -19.21
CA TYR A 161 3.09 -30.75 -18.89
C TYR A 161 2.89 -30.83 -17.36
N PRO A 162 2.19 -29.88 -16.72
CA PRO A 162 1.55 -30.20 -15.44
C PRO A 162 0.59 -31.39 -15.66
N PRO A 163 0.50 -32.35 -14.73
CA PRO A 163 -0.24 -33.61 -14.92
C PRO A 163 -1.76 -33.45 -15.01
N SER A 164 -2.29 -32.22 -14.90
CA SER A 164 -3.69 -31.89 -15.07
C SER A 164 -3.86 -30.67 -15.99
N PRO A 165 -4.88 -30.63 -16.88
CA PRO A 165 -5.26 -29.38 -17.52
C PRO A 165 -5.51 -28.33 -16.43
N PRO A 166 -5.08 -27.06 -16.63
CA PRO A 166 -5.34 -26.02 -15.65
C PRO A 166 -6.86 -25.96 -15.42
N PRO A 167 -7.32 -25.85 -14.17
CA PRO A 167 -8.74 -25.72 -13.90
C PRO A 167 -9.31 -24.55 -14.71
N VAL A 168 -10.46 -24.75 -15.35
CA VAL A 168 -11.18 -23.67 -16.02
C VAL A 168 -11.47 -22.62 -14.95
N SER A 169 -10.88 -21.44 -15.08
CA SER A 169 -11.01 -20.34 -14.11
C SER A 169 -12.49 -20.11 -13.78
N LYS A 170 -12.84 -20.22 -12.51
CA LYS A 170 -14.22 -20.02 -12.02
C LYS A 170 -14.58 -18.54 -11.82
N GLY A 171 -13.78 -17.61 -12.33
CA GLY A 171 -13.94 -16.19 -12.09
C GLY A 171 -12.79 -15.66 -11.26
N ILE A 172 -13.04 -15.36 -9.99
CA ILE A 172 -12.02 -14.88 -9.04
C ILE A 172 -11.51 -16.04 -8.20
N GLU A 173 -10.19 -16.19 -8.11
CA GLU A 173 -9.54 -17.23 -7.29
C GLU A 173 -8.44 -16.62 -6.40
N VAL A 174 -8.31 -17.13 -5.18
CA VAL A 174 -7.28 -16.69 -4.23
C VAL A 174 -6.39 -17.87 -3.87
N THR A 175 -5.10 -17.74 -4.15
CA THR A 175 -4.09 -18.75 -3.86
C THR A 175 -2.97 -18.16 -3.01
N SER A 176 -2.31 -18.98 -2.20
CA SER A 176 -1.14 -18.57 -1.43
C SER A 176 0.12 -19.14 -2.06
N TRP A 177 1.08 -18.27 -2.37
CA TRP A 177 2.39 -18.64 -2.88
C TRP A 177 3.46 -18.25 -1.86
N THR A 178 4.29 -19.19 -1.44
CA THR A 178 5.50 -18.92 -0.64
C THR A 178 6.68 -18.90 -1.60
N ALA A 179 7.36 -17.76 -1.69
CA ALA A 179 8.38 -17.57 -2.71
C ALA A 179 9.77 -18.13 -2.31
N ASP A 180 10.03 -18.26 -1.00
CA ASP A 180 11.26 -18.86 -0.47
C ASP A 180 11.02 -19.37 0.97
N ALA A 181 11.23 -20.67 1.19
CA ALA A 181 11.09 -21.31 2.51
C ALA A 181 12.10 -20.78 3.55
N SER A 182 13.22 -20.23 3.10
CA SER A 182 14.26 -19.67 3.98
C SER A 182 13.99 -18.22 4.39
N ARG A 183 13.25 -17.44 3.58
CA ARG A 183 13.01 -16.00 3.77
C ARG A 183 11.60 -15.67 4.25
N GLY A 184 10.67 -16.64 4.19
CA GLY A 184 9.37 -16.57 4.88
C GLY A 184 8.35 -15.59 4.30
N LEU A 185 8.61 -14.97 3.14
CA LEU A 185 7.65 -14.09 2.47
C LEU A 185 6.54 -14.89 1.78
N ARG A 186 5.28 -14.56 2.13
CA ARG A 186 4.09 -15.18 1.56
C ARG A 186 3.32 -14.18 0.69
N PHE A 187 3.09 -14.53 -0.56
CA PHE A 187 2.19 -13.82 -1.47
C PHE A 187 0.78 -14.41 -1.36
N ILE A 188 -0.22 -13.52 -1.23
CA ILE A 188 -1.63 -13.88 -1.40
C ILE A 188 -2.02 -13.39 -2.80
N VAL A 189 -2.13 -14.32 -3.73
CA VAL A 189 -2.36 -14.08 -5.15
C VAL A 189 -3.86 -14.10 -5.43
N TYR A 190 -4.39 -12.98 -5.91
CA TYR A 190 -5.75 -12.84 -6.41
C TYR A 190 -5.72 -12.93 -7.93
N ASP A 191 -6.23 -14.02 -8.51
CA ASP A 191 -6.51 -14.13 -9.94
C ASP A 191 -7.88 -13.51 -10.21
N LEU A 192 -7.90 -12.30 -10.79
CA LEU A 192 -9.15 -11.62 -11.12
C LEU A 192 -9.57 -11.98 -12.54
N ALA A 193 -10.83 -12.40 -12.71
CA ALA A 193 -11.41 -12.66 -14.01
C ALA A 193 -11.24 -11.47 -14.95
N GLY A 194 -10.85 -11.76 -16.19
CA GLY A 194 -10.69 -10.76 -17.25
C GLY A 194 -11.94 -10.53 -18.09
N ASP A 195 -13.10 -11.01 -17.62
CA ASP A 195 -14.39 -10.86 -18.29
C ASP A 195 -15.07 -9.57 -17.85
N GLU A 196 -15.87 -8.98 -18.75
CA GLU A 196 -16.56 -7.70 -18.52
C GLU A 196 -17.57 -7.79 -17.36
N SER A 197 -18.17 -8.97 -17.14
CA SER A 197 -19.09 -9.20 -16.01
C SER A 197 -18.43 -8.95 -14.65
N TYR A 198 -17.11 -9.17 -14.54
CA TYR A 198 -16.38 -9.04 -13.30
C TYR A 198 -15.77 -7.64 -13.11
N GLU A 199 -15.78 -6.77 -14.13
CA GLU A 199 -15.21 -5.43 -14.05
C GLU A 199 -15.86 -4.56 -12.97
N VAL A 200 -17.14 -4.80 -12.67
CA VAL A 200 -17.87 -4.08 -11.61
C VAL A 200 -17.34 -4.43 -10.22
N ILE A 201 -16.85 -5.67 -10.03
CA ILE A 201 -16.39 -6.14 -8.72
C ILE A 201 -14.88 -6.03 -8.50
N GLN A 202 -14.08 -5.89 -9.57
CA GLN A 202 -12.63 -5.71 -9.46
C GLN A 202 -12.22 -4.58 -8.49
N PRO A 203 -12.86 -3.39 -8.47
CA PRO A 203 -12.52 -2.30 -7.55
C PRO A 203 -12.62 -2.64 -6.07
N PHE A 204 -13.40 -3.66 -5.68
CA PHE A 204 -13.53 -4.10 -4.28
C PHE A 204 -12.26 -4.80 -3.77
N PHE A 205 -11.48 -5.37 -4.68
CA PHE A 205 -10.24 -6.08 -4.32
C PHE A 205 -9.02 -5.18 -4.41
N LEU A 206 -9.12 -4.00 -5.02
CA LEU A 206 -8.02 -3.03 -5.09
C LEU A 206 -7.77 -2.42 -3.72
N SER A 207 -6.54 -2.52 -3.23
CA SER A 207 -6.12 -1.95 -1.95
C SER A 207 -4.75 -1.27 -2.08
N PRO A 208 -4.49 -0.22 -1.29
CA PRO A 208 -3.14 0.34 -1.17
C PRO A 208 -2.17 -0.71 -0.63
N GLY A 209 -0.88 -0.58 -0.97
CA GLY A 209 0.16 -1.51 -0.54
C GLY A 209 0.16 -2.89 -1.21
N ALA A 210 -0.73 -3.13 -2.19
CA ALA A 210 -0.72 -4.35 -3.00
C ALA A 210 0.19 -4.21 -4.24
N LEU A 211 0.73 -5.34 -4.69
CA LEU A 211 1.49 -5.44 -5.95
C LEU A 211 0.54 -5.85 -7.08
N TYR A 212 0.38 -4.98 -8.07
CA TYR A 212 -0.47 -5.23 -9.24
C TYR A 212 0.37 -5.82 -10.37
N VAL A 213 -0.08 -6.93 -10.94
CA VAL A 213 0.57 -7.56 -12.09
C VAL A 213 -0.42 -7.57 -13.24
N LEU A 214 -0.16 -6.74 -14.24
CA LEU A 214 -0.93 -6.69 -15.47
C LEU A 214 -0.38 -7.70 -16.47
N VAL A 215 -1.20 -8.68 -16.82
CA VAL A 215 -0.90 -9.76 -17.76
C VAL A 215 -1.43 -9.38 -19.14
N VAL A 216 -0.52 -9.32 -20.12
CA VAL A 216 -0.83 -8.98 -21.52
C VAL A 216 -0.43 -10.14 -22.42
N ASN A 217 -1.33 -10.60 -23.28
CA ASN A 217 -0.96 -11.58 -24.30
C ASN A 217 -0.21 -10.87 -25.44
N LEU A 218 1.09 -11.13 -25.56
CA LEU A 218 1.93 -10.50 -26.58
C LEU A 218 1.65 -11.02 -27.99
N ALA A 219 1.14 -12.24 -28.14
CA ALA A 219 0.80 -12.80 -29.44
C ALA A 219 -0.37 -12.05 -30.09
N THR A 220 -1.37 -11.66 -29.29
CA THR A 220 -2.56 -10.93 -29.75
C THR A 220 -2.46 -9.40 -29.58
N TYR A 221 -1.33 -8.90 -29.07
CA TYR A 221 -1.17 -7.47 -28.78
C TYR A 221 -1.00 -6.67 -30.08
N GLU A 222 -1.81 -5.61 -30.20
CA GLU A 222 -1.73 -4.62 -31.26
C GLU A 222 -1.69 -3.21 -30.63
N PRO A 223 -0.86 -2.27 -31.13
CA PRO A 223 -0.79 -0.91 -30.60
C PRO A 223 -2.14 -0.18 -30.56
N ARG A 224 -3.04 -0.48 -31.51
CA ARG A 224 -4.39 0.12 -31.58
C ARG A 224 -5.30 -0.32 -30.43
N ARG A 225 -5.04 -1.48 -29.82
CA ARG A 225 -5.81 -2.05 -28.70
C ARG A 225 -5.17 -1.75 -27.35
N PHE A 226 -4.17 -0.89 -27.30
CA PHE A 226 -3.50 -0.52 -26.04
C PHE A 226 -4.50 0.03 -25.01
N SER A 227 -5.40 0.93 -25.43
CA SER A 227 -6.37 1.56 -24.52
C SER A 227 -7.32 0.55 -23.87
N THR A 228 -7.75 -0.48 -24.59
CA THR A 228 -8.65 -1.51 -24.07
C THR A 228 -7.91 -2.55 -23.23
N THR A 229 -6.68 -2.89 -23.62
CA THR A 229 -5.90 -3.98 -22.99
C THR A 229 -5.15 -3.52 -21.74
N VAL A 230 -4.56 -2.34 -21.78
CA VAL A 230 -3.68 -1.80 -20.75
C VAL A 230 -4.21 -0.48 -20.20
N GLY A 231 -4.64 0.43 -21.07
CA GLY A 231 -4.93 1.81 -20.67
C GLY A 231 -6.12 1.96 -19.72
N SER A 232 -7.23 1.27 -20.00
CA SER A 232 -8.43 1.25 -19.15
C SER A 232 -8.11 0.71 -17.76
N PHE A 233 -7.25 -0.29 -17.69
CA PHE A 233 -6.79 -0.90 -16.45
C PHE A 233 -5.96 0.10 -15.62
N LEU A 234 -4.94 0.71 -16.22
CA LEU A 234 -4.09 1.69 -15.52
C LEU A 234 -4.93 2.88 -15.03
N HIS A 235 -5.87 3.36 -15.85
CA HIS A 235 -6.76 4.44 -15.44
C HIS A 235 -7.61 4.06 -14.21
N ARG A 236 -8.19 2.85 -14.18
CA ARG A 236 -8.97 2.35 -13.04
C ARG A 236 -8.14 2.23 -11.77
N VAL A 237 -6.96 1.63 -11.86
CA VAL A 237 -6.06 1.47 -10.70
C VAL A 237 -5.59 2.84 -10.20
N GLY A 238 -5.16 3.73 -11.09
CA GLY A 238 -4.69 5.06 -10.72
C GLY A 238 -5.77 5.94 -10.11
N ALA A 239 -7.03 5.77 -10.51
CA ALA A 239 -8.16 6.48 -9.92
C ALA A 239 -8.53 5.98 -8.52
N ARG A 240 -8.41 4.67 -8.26
CA ARG A 240 -8.82 4.05 -6.99
C ARG A 240 -7.70 3.96 -5.96
N VAL A 241 -6.48 3.63 -6.40
CA VAL A 241 -5.32 3.38 -5.55
C VAL A 241 -4.14 4.26 -6.02
N PRO A 242 -4.00 5.46 -5.44
CA PRO A 242 -2.86 6.33 -5.71
C PRO A 242 -1.57 5.67 -5.23
N HIS A 243 -0.46 5.92 -5.93
CA HIS A 243 0.84 5.24 -5.73
C HIS A 243 0.82 3.71 -5.87
N ALA A 244 -0.16 3.13 -6.57
CA ALA A 244 -0.14 1.69 -6.82
C ALA A 244 1.10 1.26 -7.64
N VAL A 245 1.70 0.15 -7.24
CA VAL A 245 2.88 -0.44 -7.88
C VAL A 245 2.42 -1.46 -8.90
N VAL A 246 2.73 -1.23 -10.17
CA VAL A 246 2.24 -2.04 -11.29
C VAL A 246 3.41 -2.68 -12.04
N CYS A 247 3.43 -4.00 -12.10
CA CYS A 247 4.31 -4.81 -12.94
C CYS A 247 3.56 -5.22 -14.21
N ILE A 248 4.22 -5.18 -15.37
CA ILE A 248 3.62 -5.60 -16.64
C ILE A 248 4.33 -6.85 -17.12
N VAL A 249 3.56 -7.91 -17.33
CA VAL A 249 4.03 -9.22 -17.74
C VAL A 249 3.39 -9.57 -19.09
N GLY A 250 4.22 -9.76 -20.10
CA GLY A 250 3.79 -10.19 -21.41
C GLY A 250 3.84 -11.71 -21.53
N THR A 251 2.71 -12.39 -21.68
CA THR A 251 2.65 -13.85 -21.83
C THR A 251 2.72 -14.27 -23.29
N HIS A 252 2.80 -15.59 -23.53
CA HIS A 252 2.87 -16.19 -24.86
C HIS A 252 4.08 -15.74 -25.67
N ALA A 253 5.19 -15.45 -24.98
CA ALA A 253 6.43 -15.05 -25.63
C ALA A 253 6.97 -16.13 -26.60
N ASP A 254 6.60 -17.40 -26.41
CA ASP A 254 6.94 -18.52 -27.29
C ASP A 254 6.31 -18.45 -28.68
N LEU A 255 5.27 -17.63 -28.88
CA LEU A 255 4.57 -17.50 -30.17
C LEU A 255 5.10 -16.34 -31.03
N CYS A 256 6.00 -15.51 -30.50
CA CYS A 256 6.52 -14.32 -31.17
C CYS A 256 8.04 -14.44 -31.37
N GLY A 257 8.58 -13.82 -32.41
CA GLY A 257 10.03 -13.70 -32.58
C GLY A 257 10.65 -12.73 -31.56
N GLU A 258 11.92 -12.89 -31.19
CA GLU A 258 12.60 -12.03 -30.21
C GLU A 258 12.52 -10.53 -30.56
N ARG A 259 12.72 -10.17 -31.84
CA ARG A 259 12.61 -8.79 -32.31
C ARG A 259 11.20 -8.22 -32.15
N GLU A 260 10.19 -9.03 -32.46
CA GLU A 260 8.78 -8.63 -32.35
C GLU A 260 8.39 -8.43 -30.87
N LEU A 261 8.91 -9.27 -29.97
CA LEU A 261 8.70 -9.12 -28.53
C LEU A 261 9.29 -7.80 -28.02
N GLU A 262 10.53 -7.48 -28.39
CA GLU A 262 11.18 -6.24 -28.00
C GLU A 262 10.41 -5.02 -28.51
N GLU A 263 9.97 -5.03 -29.78
CA GLU A 263 9.16 -3.96 -30.36
C GLU A 263 7.82 -3.80 -29.62
N LYS A 264 7.10 -4.89 -29.35
CA LYS A 264 5.82 -4.84 -28.62
C LYS A 264 6.01 -4.38 -27.17
N CYS A 265 7.04 -4.85 -26.47
CA CYS A 265 7.35 -4.41 -25.12
C CYS A 265 7.69 -2.91 -25.06
N LEU A 266 8.47 -2.42 -26.04
CA LEU A 266 8.83 -1.01 -26.13
C LEU A 266 7.63 -0.13 -26.51
N ASP A 267 6.75 -0.61 -27.40
CA ASP A 267 5.50 0.08 -27.73
C ASP A 267 4.60 0.20 -26.49
N ILE A 268 4.38 -0.88 -25.75
CA ILE A 268 3.60 -0.85 -24.49
C ILE A 268 4.18 0.20 -23.54
N HIS A 269 5.50 0.20 -23.33
CA HIS A 269 6.16 1.17 -22.45
C HIS A 269 5.98 2.61 -22.93
N ARG A 270 6.11 2.86 -24.23
CA ARG A 270 5.90 4.18 -24.84
C ARG A 270 4.46 4.65 -24.68
N GLN A 271 3.48 3.79 -24.94
CA GLN A 271 2.05 4.14 -24.82
C GLN A 271 1.67 4.46 -23.37
N ILE A 272 2.24 3.75 -22.40
CA ILE A 272 2.04 4.05 -20.98
C ILE A 272 2.57 5.43 -20.63
N ALA A 273 3.78 5.78 -21.09
CA ALA A 273 4.36 7.10 -20.85
C ALA A 273 3.51 8.22 -21.49
N LEU A 274 2.95 7.98 -22.69
CA LEU A 274 2.03 8.92 -23.34
C LEU A 274 0.73 9.08 -22.56
N GLN A 275 0.14 7.98 -22.08
CA GLN A 275 -1.07 8.02 -21.27
C GLN A 275 -0.82 8.73 -19.93
N GLU A 276 0.30 8.44 -19.27
CA GLU A 276 0.67 9.11 -18.01
C GLU A 276 0.83 10.63 -18.22
N LYS A 277 1.46 11.05 -19.32
CA LYS A 277 1.55 12.47 -19.66
C LYS A 277 0.16 13.09 -19.87
N HIS A 278 -0.70 12.42 -20.63
CA HIS A 278 -2.06 12.90 -20.90
C HIS A 278 -2.89 13.03 -19.62
N ASP A 279 -2.85 12.02 -18.77
CA ASP A 279 -3.58 12.00 -17.50
C ASP A 279 -3.07 13.09 -16.54
N ALA A 280 -1.76 13.40 -16.56
CA ALA A 280 -1.17 14.45 -15.73
C ALA A 280 -1.60 15.84 -16.22
N GLU A 281 -1.57 16.06 -17.54
CA GLU A 281 -2.09 17.30 -18.15
C GLU A 281 -3.60 17.46 -17.92
N GLY A 282 -4.37 16.37 -17.94
CA GLY A 282 -5.79 16.37 -17.63
C GLY A 282 -6.08 16.80 -16.19
N LEU A 283 -5.39 16.18 -15.21
CA LEU A 283 -5.51 16.54 -13.79
C LEU A 283 -5.04 17.96 -13.51
N SER A 284 -3.94 18.40 -14.15
CA SER A 284 -3.43 19.77 -14.01
C SER A 284 -4.44 20.81 -14.54
N ARG A 285 -5.08 20.52 -15.69
CA ARG A 285 -6.15 21.36 -16.23
C ARG A 285 -7.34 21.43 -15.28
N LEU A 286 -7.78 20.29 -14.74
CA LEU A 286 -8.87 20.26 -13.77
C LEU A 286 -8.55 21.07 -12.50
N ALA A 287 -7.31 21.00 -12.01
CA ALA A 287 -6.85 21.80 -10.87
C ALA A 287 -6.86 23.32 -11.19
N GLN A 288 -6.43 23.71 -12.39
CA GLN A 288 -6.50 25.11 -12.87
C GLN A 288 -7.94 25.62 -12.93
N VAL A 289 -8.88 24.84 -13.45
CA VAL A 289 -10.30 25.23 -13.49
C VAL A 289 -10.87 25.42 -12.08
N VAL A 290 -10.44 24.63 -11.10
CA VAL A 290 -10.81 24.85 -9.69
C VAL A 290 -10.19 26.13 -9.13
N ASP A 291 -8.96 26.47 -9.52
CA ASP A 291 -8.31 27.71 -9.11
C ASP A 291 -8.98 28.95 -9.69
N GLU A 292 -9.34 28.92 -10.97
CA GLU A 292 -10.13 29.96 -11.61
C GLU A 292 -11.50 30.13 -10.94
N ALA A 293 -12.13 29.03 -10.52
CA ALA A 293 -13.39 29.07 -9.78
C ALA A 293 -13.22 29.66 -8.38
N LEU A 294 -12.13 29.32 -7.66
CA LEU A 294 -11.81 29.88 -6.35
C LEU A 294 -11.45 31.37 -6.41
N ALA A 295 -10.90 31.85 -7.52
CA ALA A 295 -10.62 33.26 -7.75
C ALA A 295 -11.88 34.11 -7.96
N ARG A 296 -13.02 33.49 -8.29
CA ARG A 296 -14.32 34.16 -8.43
C ARG A 296 -15.08 34.11 -7.11
N ASP A 297 -15.62 35.26 -6.70
CA ASP A 297 -16.46 35.34 -5.50
C ASP A 297 -17.62 34.36 -5.56
N PHE A 298 -17.95 33.78 -4.41
CA PHE A 298 -19.00 32.77 -4.26
C PHE A 298 -20.36 33.27 -4.78
N GLU A 299 -20.68 34.55 -4.55
CA GLU A 299 -21.94 35.17 -4.99
C GLU A 299 -22.06 35.18 -6.53
N LEU A 300 -20.99 35.55 -7.23
CA LEU A 300 -20.93 35.54 -8.70
C LEU A 300 -21.01 34.13 -9.30
N ARG A 301 -20.45 33.11 -8.62
CA ARG A 301 -20.59 31.69 -9.02
C ARG A 301 -21.98 31.13 -8.78
N SER A 302 -22.70 31.64 -7.79
CA SER A 302 -24.09 31.24 -7.51
C SER A 302 -25.14 31.95 -8.38
N ALA A 303 -24.73 32.96 -9.15
CA ALA A 303 -25.62 33.77 -9.98
C ALA A 303 -25.84 33.19 -11.40
N SER A 304 -24.91 32.38 -11.93
CA SER A 304 -25.01 31.82 -13.28
C SER A 304 -24.94 30.28 -13.28
N PRO A 305 -25.99 29.56 -13.68
CA PRO A 305 -25.99 28.10 -13.76
C PRO A 305 -24.99 27.54 -14.80
N HIS A 306 -24.47 28.38 -15.69
CA HIS A 306 -23.41 28.01 -16.64
C HIS A 306 -22.00 28.22 -16.10
N ALA A 307 -21.84 28.74 -14.88
CA ALA A 307 -20.54 28.88 -14.24
C ALA A 307 -20.01 27.50 -13.82
N ALA A 308 -18.72 27.25 -14.08
CA ALA A 308 -18.05 26.07 -13.58
C ALA A 308 -18.17 26.00 -12.04
N TYR A 309 -18.60 24.84 -11.52
CA TYR A 309 -18.85 24.62 -10.10
C TYR A 309 -19.95 25.52 -9.48
N TYR A 310 -21.04 25.74 -10.21
CA TYR A 310 -22.25 26.41 -9.70
C TYR A 310 -22.70 25.85 -8.34
N GLY A 311 -22.92 26.74 -7.37
CA GLY A 311 -23.43 26.37 -6.04
C GLY A 311 -22.47 25.58 -5.15
N VAL A 312 -21.22 25.35 -5.57
CA VAL A 312 -20.22 24.62 -4.77
C VAL A 312 -19.48 25.57 -3.83
N SER A 313 -19.45 25.23 -2.54
CA SER A 313 -18.74 26.02 -1.53
C SER A 313 -17.22 25.97 -1.71
N ASP A 314 -16.55 27.05 -1.30
CA ASP A 314 -15.09 27.20 -1.37
C ASP A 314 -14.37 26.10 -0.60
N LYS A 315 -14.97 25.65 0.51
CA LYS A 315 -14.45 24.52 1.30
C LYS A 315 -14.41 23.23 0.47
N ASN A 316 -15.44 22.95 -0.31
CA ASN A 316 -15.50 21.77 -1.16
C ASN A 316 -14.59 21.91 -2.38
N LEU A 317 -14.46 23.11 -2.95
CA LEU A 317 -13.50 23.38 -4.02
C LEU A 317 -12.06 23.20 -3.55
N ARG A 318 -11.70 23.73 -2.37
CA ARG A 318 -10.36 23.53 -1.78
C ARG A 318 -10.07 22.05 -1.51
N ARG A 319 -11.06 21.28 -1.01
CA ARG A 319 -10.94 19.82 -0.85
C ARG A 319 -10.71 19.12 -2.19
N ARG A 320 -11.46 19.50 -3.23
CA ARG A 320 -11.33 18.92 -4.57
C ARG A 320 -9.98 19.26 -5.23
N LYS A 321 -9.50 20.50 -5.06
CA LYS A 321 -8.14 20.92 -5.46
C LYS A 321 -7.09 20.08 -4.76
N ALA A 322 -7.18 19.96 -3.43
CA ALA A 322 -6.24 19.16 -2.65
C ALA A 322 -6.24 17.69 -3.12
N HIS A 323 -7.40 17.14 -3.47
CA HIS A 323 -7.50 15.80 -4.04
C HIS A 323 -6.83 15.68 -5.43
N PHE A 324 -7.02 16.65 -6.34
CA PHE A 324 -6.32 16.63 -7.64
C PHE A 324 -4.81 16.77 -7.49
N GLN A 325 -4.35 17.66 -6.60
CA GLN A 325 -2.93 17.80 -6.27
C GLN A 325 -2.37 16.52 -5.64
N TYR A 326 -3.15 15.87 -4.79
CA TYR A 326 -2.80 14.57 -4.22
C TYR A 326 -2.62 13.52 -5.32
N LEU A 327 -3.58 13.36 -6.24
CA LEU A 327 -3.47 12.42 -7.38
C LEU A 327 -2.30 12.75 -8.31
N LEU A 328 -1.98 14.03 -8.52
CA LEU A 328 -0.81 14.46 -9.31
C LEU A 328 0.51 14.09 -8.63
N ASN A 329 0.59 14.18 -7.31
CA ASN A 329 1.78 13.81 -6.55
C ASN A 329 1.87 12.29 -6.30
N HIS A 330 0.75 11.57 -6.42
CA HIS A 330 0.61 10.16 -6.05
C HIS A 330 0.28 9.26 -7.26
N ARG A 331 1.12 9.34 -8.29
CA ARG A 331 0.96 8.61 -9.57
C ARG A 331 1.36 7.15 -9.45
N LEU A 332 0.93 6.35 -10.43
CA LEU A 332 1.26 4.93 -10.51
C LEU A 332 2.77 4.71 -10.65
N GLN A 333 3.30 3.71 -9.94
CA GLN A 333 4.69 3.28 -10.06
C GLN A 333 4.75 2.08 -11.00
N ILE A 334 4.99 2.34 -12.29
CA ILE A 334 5.13 1.28 -13.29
C ILE A 334 6.56 0.73 -13.28
N LEU A 335 6.69 -0.56 -13.03
CA LEU A 335 7.99 -1.24 -12.99
C LEU A 335 8.50 -1.50 -14.42
N SER A 336 9.69 -0.98 -14.69
CA SER A 336 10.44 -1.25 -15.93
C SER A 336 11.48 -2.36 -15.70
N PRO A 337 11.75 -3.21 -16.71
CA PRO A 337 11.11 -3.32 -18.04
C PRO A 337 9.86 -4.21 -18.03
N VAL A 338 9.06 -4.16 -19.11
CA VAL A 338 8.00 -5.15 -19.39
C VAL A 338 8.66 -6.53 -19.51
N LEU A 339 8.16 -7.52 -18.77
CA LEU A 339 8.76 -8.85 -18.72
C LEU A 339 8.05 -9.81 -19.69
N PRO A 340 8.67 -10.20 -20.82
CA PRO A 340 8.16 -11.29 -21.63
C PRO A 340 8.39 -12.62 -20.92
N VAL A 341 7.33 -13.40 -20.78
CA VAL A 341 7.32 -14.69 -20.09
C VAL A 341 6.64 -15.72 -20.98
N SER A 342 7.32 -16.84 -21.20
CA SER A 342 6.67 -18.05 -21.67
C SER A 342 6.56 -19.03 -20.51
N CYS A 343 5.36 -19.57 -20.30
CA CYS A 343 5.14 -20.58 -19.26
C CYS A 343 5.76 -21.94 -19.63
N ARG A 344 6.30 -22.07 -20.86
CA ARG A 344 7.07 -23.24 -21.30
C ARG A 344 8.54 -23.15 -20.89
N ASP A 345 9.07 -21.94 -20.68
CA ASP A 345 10.47 -21.72 -20.34
C ASP A 345 10.61 -21.41 -18.83
N PRO A 346 11.21 -22.31 -18.04
CA PRO A 346 11.39 -22.11 -16.61
C PRO A 346 12.31 -20.93 -16.28
N ARG A 347 13.22 -20.52 -17.17
CA ARG A 347 14.13 -19.40 -16.93
C ARG A 347 13.39 -18.07 -16.86
N HIS A 348 12.40 -17.88 -17.73
CA HIS A 348 11.56 -16.68 -17.73
C HIS A 348 10.69 -16.60 -16.46
N LEU A 349 10.17 -17.73 -16.00
CA LEU A 349 9.40 -17.80 -14.76
C LEU A 349 10.25 -17.52 -13.52
N GLN A 350 11.47 -18.05 -13.48
CA GLN A 350 12.41 -17.76 -12.38
C GLN A 350 12.78 -16.27 -12.35
N ARG A 351 13.11 -15.68 -13.50
CA ARG A 351 13.37 -14.23 -13.62
C ARG A 351 12.19 -13.38 -13.13
N LEU A 352 10.96 -13.79 -13.42
CA LEU A 352 9.76 -13.11 -12.92
C LEU A 352 9.66 -13.24 -11.39
N ARG A 353 9.83 -14.45 -10.83
CA ARG A 353 9.83 -14.68 -9.37
C ARG A 353 10.87 -13.83 -8.66
N ASP A 354 12.11 -13.82 -9.15
CA ASP A 354 13.21 -13.05 -8.58
C ASP A 354 12.93 -11.54 -8.63
N LYS A 355 12.32 -11.04 -9.71
CA LYS A 355 11.92 -9.64 -9.82
C LYS A 355 10.81 -9.30 -8.83
N LEU A 356 9.77 -10.13 -8.70
CA LEU A 356 8.67 -9.91 -7.75
C LEU A 356 9.18 -9.91 -6.31
N LEU A 357 10.10 -10.83 -5.97
CA LEU A 357 10.78 -10.89 -4.69
C LEU A 357 11.62 -9.63 -4.41
N SER A 358 12.47 -9.24 -5.37
CA SER A 358 13.32 -8.06 -5.26
C SER A 358 12.51 -6.77 -5.05
N VAL A 359 11.36 -6.65 -5.71
CA VAL A 359 10.46 -5.50 -5.55
C VAL A 359 9.76 -5.55 -4.18
N ALA A 360 9.30 -6.73 -3.74
CA ALA A 360 8.66 -6.91 -2.44
C ALA A 360 9.58 -6.56 -1.26
N GLU A 361 10.88 -6.81 -1.39
CA GLU A 361 11.89 -6.51 -0.36
C GLU A 361 12.30 -5.02 -0.31
N HIS A 362 11.89 -4.22 -1.29
CA HIS A 362 12.26 -2.82 -1.31
C HIS A 362 11.46 -2.04 -0.25
N ARG A 363 12.13 -1.59 0.81
CA ARG A 363 11.52 -0.91 1.97
C ARG A 363 10.74 0.36 1.61
N GLU A 364 11.19 1.07 0.57
CA GLU A 364 10.53 2.29 0.10
C GLU A 364 9.24 2.01 -0.69
N ILE A 365 9.17 0.85 -1.36
CA ILE A 365 8.00 0.47 -2.18
C ILE A 365 6.94 -0.17 -1.27
N PHE A 366 7.36 -1.11 -0.41
CA PHE A 366 6.48 -1.81 0.52
C PHE A 366 6.95 -1.64 1.98
N PRO A 367 6.72 -0.47 2.61
CA PRO A 367 7.13 -0.23 3.99
C PRO A 367 6.38 -1.13 4.98
N ASN A 368 5.10 -1.43 4.70
CA ASN A 368 4.24 -2.26 5.57
C ASN A 368 4.70 -3.72 5.68
N LEU A 369 5.49 -4.20 4.71
CA LEU A 369 6.02 -5.56 4.69
C LEU A 369 7.15 -5.77 5.70
N HIS A 370 7.88 -4.69 6.00
CA HIS A 370 8.99 -4.67 6.95
C HIS A 370 8.57 -4.24 8.36
N ARG A 371 7.27 -3.97 8.54
CA ARG A 371 6.72 -3.50 9.81
C ARG A 371 6.64 -4.66 10.80
N VAL A 372 7.21 -4.46 11.99
CA VAL A 372 7.01 -5.38 13.11
C VAL A 372 5.60 -5.20 13.65
N LEU A 373 4.82 -6.28 13.67
CA LEU A 373 3.44 -6.28 14.13
C LEU A 373 3.37 -6.41 15.66
N PRO A 374 2.59 -5.55 16.35
CA PRO A 374 2.32 -5.74 17.77
C PRO A 374 1.66 -7.09 18.05
N ARG A 375 1.96 -7.70 19.20
CA ARG A 375 1.32 -8.97 19.62
C ARG A 375 -0.20 -8.87 19.64
N SER A 376 -0.75 -7.74 20.08
CA SER A 376 -2.19 -7.48 20.09
C SER A 376 -2.85 -7.61 18.70
N TRP A 377 -2.13 -7.29 17.62
CA TRP A 377 -2.62 -7.44 16.25
C TRP A 377 -2.54 -8.90 15.78
N GLN A 378 -1.50 -9.62 16.20
CA GLN A 378 -1.35 -11.06 15.93
C GLN A 378 -2.46 -11.85 16.63
N VAL A 379 -2.73 -11.54 17.90
CA VAL A 379 -3.84 -12.15 18.66
C VAL A 379 -5.20 -11.81 18.03
N LEU A 380 -5.41 -10.56 17.60
CA LEU A 380 -6.62 -10.18 16.88
C LEU A 380 -6.82 -11.01 15.61
N GLU A 381 -5.74 -11.19 14.84
CA GLU A 381 -5.74 -12.02 13.64
C GLU A 381 -6.15 -13.45 13.99
N GLU A 382 -5.49 -14.08 14.96
CA GLU A 382 -5.82 -15.44 15.40
C GLU A 382 -7.29 -15.58 15.82
N LEU A 383 -7.81 -14.63 16.60
CA LEU A 383 -9.20 -14.63 17.07
C LEU A 383 -10.23 -14.52 15.93
N HIS A 384 -9.92 -13.79 14.85
CA HIS A 384 -10.83 -13.69 13.69
C HIS A 384 -10.93 -15.01 12.90
N PHE A 385 -9.88 -15.84 12.94
CA PHE A 385 -9.82 -17.11 12.22
C PHE A 385 -10.06 -18.33 13.12
N GLN A 386 -10.28 -18.14 14.42
CA GLN A 386 -10.66 -19.22 15.33
C GLN A 386 -12.17 -19.56 15.22
N PRO A 387 -12.57 -20.82 15.48
CA PRO A 387 -13.99 -21.18 15.61
C PRO A 387 -14.58 -20.55 16.89
N PRO A 388 -15.83 -20.02 16.89
CA PRO A 388 -16.87 -20.15 15.86
C PRO A 388 -16.89 -19.04 14.79
N GLN A 389 -16.08 -17.98 14.91
CA GLN A 389 -16.11 -16.85 13.99
C GLN A 389 -15.72 -17.25 12.57
N ALA A 390 -14.75 -18.15 12.40
CA ALA A 390 -14.28 -18.63 11.09
C ALA A 390 -15.38 -19.15 10.14
N GLN A 391 -16.50 -19.63 10.69
CA GLN A 391 -17.63 -20.15 9.91
C GLN A 391 -18.59 -19.06 9.40
N ARG A 392 -18.53 -17.85 9.97
CA ARG A 392 -19.33 -16.70 9.51
C ARG A 392 -18.73 -16.11 8.24
N LEU A 393 -19.58 -15.56 7.38
CA LEU A 393 -19.14 -14.86 6.15
C LEU A 393 -18.50 -13.51 6.47
N TRP A 394 -19.06 -12.78 7.42
CA TRP A 394 -18.55 -11.51 7.93
C TRP A 394 -18.82 -11.40 9.43
N LEU A 395 -18.14 -10.46 10.07
CA LEU A 395 -18.40 -9.99 11.42
C LEU A 395 -18.92 -8.56 11.39
N SER A 396 -19.73 -8.18 12.37
CA SER A 396 -20.05 -6.77 12.57
C SER A 396 -18.84 -6.05 13.15
N TRP A 397 -18.74 -4.73 12.93
CA TRP A 397 -17.74 -3.88 13.57
C TRP A 397 -17.69 -4.11 15.09
N TRP A 398 -18.85 -4.22 15.72
CA TRP A 398 -18.97 -4.44 17.17
C TRP A 398 -18.45 -5.80 17.62
N ASP A 399 -18.67 -6.85 16.82
CA ASP A 399 -18.11 -8.17 17.11
C ASP A 399 -16.58 -8.15 16.98
N SER A 400 -16.04 -7.51 15.93
CA SER A 400 -14.60 -7.30 15.77
C SER A 400 -14.02 -6.43 16.89
N ALA A 401 -14.76 -5.44 17.40
CA ALA A 401 -14.34 -4.61 18.52
C ALA A 401 -14.27 -5.38 19.83
N ARG A 402 -15.17 -6.34 20.06
CA ARG A 402 -15.09 -7.26 21.21
C ARG A 402 -13.84 -8.14 21.11
N LEU A 403 -13.51 -8.65 19.93
CA LEU A 403 -12.27 -9.40 19.71
C LEU A 403 -11.03 -8.51 19.89
N GLY A 404 -11.11 -7.25 19.45
CA GLY A 404 -10.12 -6.21 19.71
C GLY A 404 -9.85 -6.03 21.19
N LEU A 405 -10.89 -5.84 22.00
CA LEU A 405 -10.77 -5.69 23.45
C LEU A 405 -10.15 -6.93 24.10
N GLN A 406 -10.53 -8.14 23.66
CA GLN A 406 -9.91 -9.39 24.12
C GLN A 406 -8.41 -9.47 23.77
N ALA A 407 -8.02 -8.93 22.62
CA ALA A 407 -6.62 -8.81 22.21
C ALA A 407 -5.87 -7.62 22.85
N GLY A 408 -6.52 -6.84 23.71
CA GLY A 408 -5.95 -5.65 24.35
C GLY A 408 -5.92 -4.39 23.47
N LEU A 409 -6.76 -4.32 22.44
CA LEU A 409 -6.86 -3.19 21.52
C LEU A 409 -7.97 -2.22 21.91
N THR A 410 -7.67 -0.92 21.83
CA THR A 410 -8.67 0.16 21.84
C THR A 410 -9.36 0.28 20.48
N GLU A 411 -10.55 0.89 20.40
CA GLU A 411 -11.29 1.08 19.14
C GLU A 411 -10.46 1.71 18.01
N ASP A 412 -9.71 2.79 18.26
CA ASP A 412 -8.89 3.40 17.19
C ASP A 412 -7.83 2.42 16.65
N ARG A 413 -7.23 1.61 17.53
CA ARG A 413 -6.21 0.62 17.15
C ARG A 413 -6.81 -0.57 16.40
N LEU A 414 -8.08 -0.89 16.65
CA LEU A 414 -8.80 -1.90 15.89
C LEU A 414 -8.94 -1.46 14.44
N GLN A 415 -9.29 -0.20 14.20
CA GLN A 415 -9.44 0.33 12.83
C GLN A 415 -8.13 0.21 12.05
N SER A 416 -7.02 0.59 12.66
CA SER A 416 -5.67 0.47 12.11
C SER A 416 -5.29 -0.98 11.82
N ALA A 417 -5.60 -1.89 12.76
CA ALA A 417 -5.32 -3.30 12.63
C ALA A 417 -6.14 -3.93 11.48
N LEU A 418 -7.43 -3.59 11.37
CA LEU A 418 -8.29 -4.06 10.29
C LEU A 418 -7.88 -3.47 8.94
N SER A 419 -7.46 -2.21 8.88
CA SER A 419 -6.89 -1.59 7.68
C SER A 419 -5.62 -2.32 7.23
N TYR A 420 -4.71 -2.61 8.15
CA TYR A 420 -3.52 -3.41 7.84
C TYR A 420 -3.87 -4.83 7.36
N LEU A 421 -4.81 -5.50 8.02
CA LEU A 421 -5.25 -6.84 7.60
C LEU A 421 -5.92 -6.81 6.22
N HIS A 422 -6.62 -5.71 5.89
CA HIS A 422 -7.16 -5.45 4.55
C HIS A 422 -6.07 -5.26 3.48
N GLU A 423 -5.08 -4.42 3.75
CA GLU A 423 -3.94 -4.19 2.85
C GLU A 423 -3.13 -5.48 2.65
N SER A 424 -2.95 -6.28 3.70
CA SER A 424 -2.26 -7.57 3.63
C SER A 424 -3.03 -8.64 2.84
N GLY A 425 -4.31 -8.43 2.55
CA GLY A 425 -5.17 -9.38 1.81
C GLY A 425 -5.73 -10.52 2.67
N LYS A 426 -5.68 -10.44 4.00
CA LYS A 426 -6.24 -11.45 4.90
C LYS A 426 -7.76 -11.35 5.06
N LEU A 427 -8.28 -10.13 5.05
CA LEU A 427 -9.71 -9.83 5.12
C LEU A 427 -10.04 -8.65 4.21
N LEU A 428 -11.33 -8.36 4.03
CA LEU A 428 -11.78 -7.14 3.37
C LEU A 428 -12.52 -6.26 4.37
N TYR A 429 -12.09 -5.00 4.46
CA TYR A 429 -12.70 -3.98 5.28
C TYR A 429 -12.75 -2.68 4.48
N PHE A 430 -13.91 -2.04 4.46
CA PHE A 430 -14.17 -0.88 3.59
C PHE A 430 -14.48 0.37 4.42
N GLU A 431 -13.45 1.15 4.73
CA GLU A 431 -13.60 2.37 5.51
C GLU A 431 -14.37 3.47 4.75
N ASP A 432 -14.14 3.57 3.44
CA ASP A 432 -14.68 4.62 2.58
C ASP A 432 -16.20 4.46 2.32
N SER A 433 -16.75 3.27 2.54
CA SER A 433 -18.14 2.95 2.19
C SER A 433 -19.02 2.98 3.43
N PRO A 434 -19.97 3.94 3.55
CA PRO A 434 -20.80 4.06 4.76
C PRO A 434 -21.67 2.83 5.01
N ALA A 435 -22.05 2.09 3.96
CA ALA A 435 -22.86 0.88 4.07
C ALA A 435 -22.04 -0.36 4.46
N LEU A 436 -20.74 -0.41 4.09
CA LEU A 436 -19.89 -1.58 4.32
C LEU A 436 -18.94 -1.39 5.51
N LYS A 437 -18.81 -0.18 6.05
CA LYS A 437 -17.95 0.13 7.20
C LYS A 437 -18.32 -0.68 8.45
N GLU A 438 -19.58 -1.11 8.57
CA GLU A 438 -20.03 -1.93 9.70
C GLU A 438 -19.73 -3.43 9.53
N HIS A 439 -19.17 -3.84 8.40
CA HIS A 439 -18.95 -5.25 8.06
C HIS A 439 -17.47 -5.55 7.80
N VAL A 440 -16.95 -6.56 8.50
CA VAL A 440 -15.59 -7.09 8.35
C VAL A 440 -15.66 -8.46 7.71
N PHE A 441 -15.18 -8.60 6.47
CA PHE A 441 -15.24 -9.85 5.72
C PHE A 441 -13.95 -10.64 5.91
N HIS A 442 -13.93 -11.54 6.88
CA HIS A 442 -12.77 -12.40 7.19
C HIS A 442 -12.76 -13.72 6.39
N ASN A 443 -13.92 -14.24 5.99
CA ASN A 443 -14.02 -15.46 5.18
C ASN A 443 -14.07 -15.14 3.68
N LEU A 444 -12.91 -14.81 3.12
CA LEU A 444 -12.77 -14.40 1.73
C LEU A 444 -13.14 -15.50 0.73
N THR A 445 -12.81 -16.76 1.02
CA THR A 445 -13.09 -17.89 0.12
C THR A 445 -14.59 -18.00 -0.14
N ARG A 446 -15.41 -18.02 0.91
CA ARG A 446 -16.87 -18.12 0.76
C ARG A 446 -17.48 -16.88 0.12
N LEU A 447 -16.96 -15.69 0.46
CA LEU A 447 -17.43 -14.44 -0.18
C LEU A 447 -17.18 -14.49 -1.70
N ILE A 448 -15.99 -14.93 -2.10
CA ILE A 448 -15.61 -15.05 -3.50
C ILE A 448 -16.42 -16.13 -4.20
N ASP A 449 -16.69 -17.26 -3.56
CA ASP A 449 -17.58 -18.29 -4.12
C ASP A 449 -18.98 -17.74 -4.40
N ILE A 450 -19.54 -16.96 -3.47
CA ILE A 450 -20.84 -16.31 -3.65
C ILE A 450 -20.79 -15.32 -4.83
N LEU A 451 -19.77 -14.46 -4.88
CA LEU A 451 -19.59 -13.51 -5.98
C LEU A 451 -19.43 -14.24 -7.32
N ASN A 452 -18.65 -15.31 -7.37
CA ASN A 452 -18.47 -16.10 -8.57
C ASN A 452 -19.81 -16.68 -9.06
N VAL A 453 -20.68 -17.17 -8.17
CA VAL A 453 -22.03 -17.65 -8.55
C VAL A 453 -22.90 -16.52 -9.10
N PHE A 454 -22.84 -15.31 -8.53
CA PHE A 454 -23.66 -14.19 -9.03
C PHE A 454 -23.20 -13.63 -10.38
N PHE A 455 -21.90 -13.67 -10.65
CA PHE A 455 -21.30 -13.05 -11.85
C PHE A 455 -20.95 -14.06 -12.96
N GLN A 456 -20.96 -15.38 -12.65
CA GLN A 456 -21.05 -16.42 -13.67
C GLN A 456 -22.42 -16.32 -14.32
N ARG A 457 -22.46 -15.79 -15.55
CA ARG A 457 -23.66 -15.84 -16.38
C ARG A 457 -23.91 -17.28 -16.82
N ASP A 458 -25.10 -17.80 -16.55
CA ASP A 458 -25.73 -18.82 -17.41
C ASP A 458 -26.16 -18.19 -18.74
#